data_AF-A0A822HPX3-F1
#
_entry.id   AF-A0A822HPX3-F1
#
_cell.length_a   1.000
_cell.length_b   1.000
_cell.length_c   1.000
_cell.angle_alpha   90.00
_cell.angle_beta   90.00
_cell.angle_gamma   90.00
#
_symmetry.space_group_name_H-M   'P 1'
#
loop_
_entity.id
_entity.type
_entity.pdbx_description
1 polymer ?
#
loop_
_entity_poly.entity_id
_entity_poly.type
_entity_poly.pdbx_seq_one_letter_code
_entity_poly.pdbx_strand_id
1 'polypeptide(L)'
;MDGKFSFSLGTQESASWNQGGIGGGPSVTYSAGEKTVVVTLECVSDGTNELEALGEPTTNHYKLNLKNKCACWDEYVPPETTTKSSGGGGGKSGLSGG
;
A
#
# COMPACT_ATOMS: atom_id res chain seq x y z
N MET A 1 0.47 22.83 -35.49
CA MET A 1 0.53 23.00 -34.02
C MET A 1 0.15 21.65 -33.45
N ASP A 2 1.16 20.88 -33.03
CA ASP A 2 0.95 19.53 -32.50
C ASP A 2 0.57 19.69 -31.03
N GLY A 3 -0.69 20.06 -30.80
CA GLY A 3 -1.19 20.57 -29.53
C GLY A 3 -0.99 19.58 -28.38
N LYS A 4 0.00 19.85 -27.55
CA LYS A 4 0.14 19.21 -26.24
C LYS A 4 -0.58 20.09 -25.22
N PHE A 5 -1.71 19.60 -24.72
CA PHE A 5 -2.40 20.23 -23.60
C PHE A 5 -1.92 19.62 -22.29
N SER A 6 -1.72 20.47 -21.28
CA SER A 6 -1.37 20.05 -19.93
C SER A 6 -2.51 20.41 -19.00
N PHE A 7 -2.87 19.48 -18.12
CA PHE A 7 -3.93 19.65 -17.13
C PHE A 7 -3.44 19.15 -15.77
N SER A 8 -3.81 19.86 -14.71
CA SER A 8 -3.60 19.39 -13.34
C SER A 8 -4.77 18.49 -12.93
N LEU A 9 -4.47 17.26 -12.51
CA LEU A 9 -5.46 16.29 -12.03
C LEU A 9 -5.51 16.21 -10.50
N GLY A 10 -4.50 16.76 -9.82
CA GLY A 10 -4.34 16.72 -8.38
C GLY A 10 -3.12 17.52 -7.92
N THR A 11 -3.07 17.86 -6.64
CA THR A 11 -1.89 18.49 -6.01
C THR A 11 -1.38 17.65 -4.84
N GLN A 12 -0.09 17.76 -4.50
CA GLN A 12 0.50 16.96 -3.43
C GLN A 12 -0.13 17.27 -2.06
N GLU A 13 -0.58 18.51 -1.84
CA GLU A 13 -1.26 18.93 -0.61
C GLU A 13 -2.63 18.26 -0.44
N SER A 14 -3.24 17.78 -1.53
CA SER A 14 -4.52 17.08 -1.54
C SER A 14 -4.39 15.56 -1.38
N ALA A 15 -3.17 15.04 -1.24
CA ALA A 15 -2.93 13.61 -1.22
C ALA A 15 -3.61 12.93 -0.02
N SER A 16 -4.40 11.91 -0.31
CA SER A 16 -5.06 11.06 0.68
C SER A 16 -4.72 9.60 0.44
N TRP A 17 -4.08 8.97 1.42
CA TRP A 17 -3.76 7.55 1.38
C TRP A 17 -4.98 6.69 1.69
N ASN A 18 -5.18 5.62 0.92
CA ASN A 18 -6.12 4.56 1.21
C ASN A 18 -5.35 3.24 1.21
N GLN A 19 -5.30 2.58 2.36
CA GLN A 19 -4.54 1.34 2.53
C GLN A 19 -5.12 0.16 1.73
N GLY A 20 -6.35 0.30 1.21
CA GLY A 20 -7.09 -0.81 0.61
C GLY A 20 -7.83 -1.61 1.66
N GLY A 21 -8.72 -2.48 1.20
CA GLY A 21 -9.49 -3.41 2.02
C GLY A 21 -9.32 -4.84 1.51
N ILE A 22 -10.08 -5.78 2.05
CA ILE A 22 -10.05 -7.17 1.57
C ILE A 22 -10.44 -7.18 0.07
N GLY A 23 -9.49 -7.53 -0.79
CA GLY A 23 -9.66 -7.58 -2.24
C GLY A 23 -9.41 -6.27 -3.00
N GLY A 24 -9.04 -5.18 -2.30
CA GLY A 24 -8.64 -3.91 -2.91
C GLY A 24 -7.23 -3.52 -2.51
N GLY A 25 -6.34 -3.33 -3.48
CA GLY A 25 -4.97 -2.86 -3.23
C GLY A 25 -4.91 -1.41 -2.69
N PRO A 26 -3.76 -0.98 -2.18
CA PRO A 26 -3.55 0.38 -1.71
C PRO A 26 -3.71 1.38 -2.86
N SER A 27 -4.09 2.61 -2.52
CA SER A 27 -4.19 3.69 -3.48
C SER A 27 -3.94 5.05 -2.85
N VAL A 28 -3.59 6.01 -3.69
CA VAL A 28 -3.49 7.43 -3.32
C VAL A 28 -4.49 8.20 -4.15
N THR A 29 -5.29 9.02 -3.48
CA THR A 29 -6.20 9.95 -4.15
C THR A 29 -5.64 11.35 -4.09
N TYR A 30 -5.72 12.08 -5.20
CA TYR A 30 -5.40 13.50 -5.29
C TYR A 30 -6.59 14.25 -5.90
N SER A 31 -6.70 15.54 -5.62
CA SER A 31 -7.79 16.40 -6.11
C SER A 31 -7.28 17.76 -6.59
N ALA A 32 -7.88 18.29 -7.65
CA ALA A 32 -7.62 19.63 -8.17
C ALA A 32 -8.92 20.24 -8.73
N GLY A 33 -9.55 21.13 -7.96
CA GLY A 33 -10.90 21.63 -8.27
C GLY A 33 -11.92 20.50 -8.26
N GLU A 34 -12.64 20.32 -9.36
CA GLU A 34 -13.60 19.21 -9.55
C GLU A 34 -12.93 17.89 -9.96
N LYS A 35 -11.63 17.92 -10.31
CA LYS A 35 -10.91 16.73 -10.76
C LYS A 35 -10.42 15.92 -9.59
N THR A 36 -10.59 14.62 -9.69
CA THR A 36 -10.06 13.63 -8.75
C THR A 36 -9.26 12.60 -9.54
N VAL A 37 -8.07 12.26 -9.08
CA VAL A 37 -7.28 11.14 -9.62
C VAL A 37 -7.00 10.12 -8.53
N VAL A 38 -7.28 8.86 -8.84
CA VAL A 38 -6.95 7.72 -8.00
C VAL A 38 -5.79 6.99 -8.64
N VAL A 39 -4.69 6.88 -7.90
CA VAL A 39 -3.51 6.09 -8.27
C VAL A 39 -3.54 4.80 -7.46
N THR A 40 -3.93 3.70 -8.10
CA THR A 40 -3.81 2.35 -7.51
C THR A 40 -2.35 1.95 -7.54
N LEU A 41 -1.85 1.34 -6.47
CA LEU A 41 -0.47 0.87 -6.41
C LEU A 41 -0.45 -0.65 -6.53
N GLU A 42 0.31 -1.14 -7.50
CA GLU A 42 0.49 -2.56 -7.79
C GLU A 42 1.92 -2.96 -7.41
N CYS A 43 2.02 -3.91 -6.47
CA CYS A 43 3.29 -4.51 -6.07
C CYS A 43 3.81 -5.42 -7.18
N VAL A 44 5.02 -5.14 -7.67
CA VAL A 44 5.74 -5.94 -8.65
C VAL A 44 7.20 -6.13 -8.20
N SER A 45 7.72 -7.36 -8.24
CA SER A 45 9.04 -7.70 -7.72
C SER A 45 10.17 -7.69 -8.77
N ASP A 46 9.84 -7.52 -10.04
CA ASP A 46 10.76 -7.60 -11.19
C ASP A 46 11.52 -6.29 -11.46
N GLY A 47 11.33 -5.27 -10.63
CA GLY A 47 11.95 -3.96 -10.80
C GLY A 47 11.18 -3.02 -11.73
N THR A 48 10.00 -3.41 -12.22
CA THR A 48 9.12 -2.54 -13.01
C THR A 48 8.79 -1.26 -12.24
N ASN A 49 8.84 -0.14 -12.96
CA ASN A 49 8.45 1.18 -12.49
C ASN A 49 7.66 1.88 -13.60
N GLU A 50 6.37 1.58 -13.67
CA GLU A 50 5.50 1.99 -14.76
C GLU A 50 4.23 2.65 -14.21
N LEU A 51 3.90 3.83 -14.76
CA LEU A 51 2.64 4.52 -14.51
C LEU A 51 1.75 4.39 -15.74
N GLU A 52 0.67 3.64 -15.61
CA GLU A 52 -0.31 3.40 -16.65
C GLU A 52 -1.55 4.28 -16.43
N ALA A 53 -2.00 4.95 -17.49
CA ALA A 53 -3.25 5.69 -17.46
C ALA A 53 -4.41 4.79 -17.89
N LEU A 54 -5.29 4.44 -16.95
CA LEU A 54 -6.46 3.59 -17.20
C LEU A 54 -7.66 4.39 -17.76
N GLY A 55 -7.57 5.72 -17.77
CA GLY A 55 -8.55 6.63 -18.34
C GLY A 55 -9.44 7.32 -17.32
N GLU A 56 -10.58 7.80 -17.81
CA GLU A 56 -11.56 8.61 -17.07
C GLU A 56 -12.89 7.85 -16.99
N PRO A 57 -13.10 6.95 -16.01
CA PRO A 57 -14.32 6.15 -15.91
C PRO A 57 -15.60 6.98 -15.75
N THR A 58 -15.51 8.14 -15.11
CA THR A 58 -16.60 9.11 -14.95
C THR A 58 -16.03 10.52 -15.08
N THR A 59 -16.84 11.49 -15.53
CA THR A 59 -16.39 12.87 -15.77
C THR A 59 -15.62 13.44 -14.58
N ASN A 60 -14.43 13.99 -14.83
CA ASN A 60 -13.49 14.53 -13.85
C ASN A 60 -12.88 13.50 -12.86
N HIS A 61 -13.08 12.20 -13.06
CA HIS A 61 -12.47 11.16 -12.23
C HIS A 61 -11.51 10.31 -13.06
N TYR A 62 -10.23 10.35 -12.72
CA TYR A 62 -9.16 9.68 -13.45
C TYR A 62 -8.63 8.49 -12.66
N LYS A 63 -8.29 7.41 -13.36
CA LYS A 63 -7.64 6.23 -12.79
C LYS A 63 -6.26 6.03 -13.40
N LEU A 64 -5.28 5.90 -12.52
CA LEU A 64 -3.91 5.54 -12.86
C LEU A 64 -3.54 4.26 -12.10
N ASN A 65 -2.64 3.47 -12.67
CA ASN A 65 -2.04 2.32 -12.00
C ASN A 65 -0.52 2.50 -11.97
N LEU A 66 0.06 2.45 -10.78
CA LEU A 66 1.51 2.51 -10.58
C LEU A 66 2.02 1.12 -10.21
N LYS A 67 2.73 0.48 -11.14
CA LYS A 67 3.46 -0.76 -10.90
C LYS A 67 4.83 -0.42 -10.35
N ASN A 68 5.08 -0.75 -9.09
CA ASN A 68 6.37 -0.47 -8.46
C ASN A 68 6.68 -1.44 -7.31
N LYS A 69 7.94 -1.83 -7.16
CA LYS A 69 8.42 -2.64 -6.01
C LYS A 69 8.17 -2.00 -4.65
N CYS A 70 8.15 -0.67 -4.56
CA CYS A 70 7.86 0.06 -3.33
C CYS A 70 6.38 0.00 -2.93
N ALA A 71 5.50 -0.43 -3.84
CA ALA A 71 4.10 -0.72 -3.53
C ALA A 71 3.92 -2.08 -2.84
N CYS A 72 4.99 -2.86 -2.65
CA CYS A 72 4.99 -4.07 -1.82
C CYS A 72 5.07 -3.67 -0.34
N TRP A 73 3.97 -3.13 0.17
CA TRP A 73 3.88 -2.64 1.55
C TRP A 73 3.55 -3.76 2.55
N ASP A 74 3.02 -4.89 2.07
CA ASP A 74 2.69 -6.06 2.88
C ASP A 74 3.77 -7.14 2.76
N GLU A 75 4.62 -7.22 3.80
CA GLU A 75 5.11 -8.50 4.33
C GLU A 75 4.08 -9.11 5.30
N TYR A 76 2.77 -8.99 5.04
CA TYR A 76 1.75 -9.41 6.01
C TYR A 76 1.73 -10.93 6.21
N VAL A 77 2.36 -11.39 7.30
CA VAL A 77 2.15 -12.70 7.92
C VAL A 77 1.63 -12.49 9.34
N PRO A 78 0.34 -12.76 9.59
CA PRO A 78 -0.01 -13.31 10.89
C PRO A 78 -1.05 -14.42 10.77
N PRO A 79 -0.69 -15.61 11.28
CA PRO A 79 -1.56 -16.21 12.27
C PRO A 79 -0.76 -16.41 13.57
N GLU A 80 -0.74 -15.41 14.45
CA GLU A 80 -0.32 -15.66 15.83
C GLU A 80 -1.52 -16.13 16.66
N THR A 81 -1.60 -17.44 16.90
CA THR A 81 -2.19 -17.97 18.14
C THR A 81 -1.48 -19.25 18.53
N THR A 82 -0.16 -19.17 18.75
CA THR A 82 0.49 -20.16 19.63
C THR A 82 0.35 -19.66 21.06
N THR A 83 -0.75 -20.02 21.70
CA THR A 83 -0.92 -19.92 23.16
C THR A 83 0.23 -20.68 23.82
N LYS A 84 1.27 -19.97 24.28
CA LYS A 84 2.22 -20.53 25.23
C LYS A 84 1.66 -20.23 26.62
N SER A 85 0.88 -21.18 27.13
CA SER A 85 0.31 -21.15 28.47
C SER A 85 1.38 -20.81 29.50
N SER A 86 1.05 -19.85 30.36
CA SER A 86 1.71 -19.65 31.65
C SER A 86 1.63 -20.93 32.48
N GLY A 87 2.78 -21.57 32.69
CA GLY A 87 3.10 -22.35 33.88
C GLY A 87 4.56 -22.00 34.19
N GLY A 88 4.91 -21.29 35.24
CA GLY A 88 4.36 -21.35 36.59
C GLY A 88 5.27 -22.23 37.44
N GLY A 89 6.33 -21.63 37.99
CA GLY A 89 6.86 -21.99 39.31
C GLY A 89 7.83 -23.17 39.42
N GLY A 90 9.04 -22.85 39.93
CA GLY A 90 9.60 -23.55 41.09
C GLY A 90 10.55 -24.71 40.81
N GLY A 91 11.82 -24.55 41.22
CA GLY A 91 12.73 -25.69 41.33
C GLY A 91 14.20 -25.30 41.55
N LYS A 92 14.53 -24.74 42.72
CA LYS A 92 15.91 -24.76 43.25
C LYS A 92 16.32 -26.22 43.53
N SER A 93 17.44 -26.68 43.00
CA SER A 93 18.32 -27.78 43.45
C SER A 93 19.43 -27.89 42.38
N GLY A 94 20.73 -27.98 42.59
CA GLY A 94 21.63 -28.30 43.70
C GLY A 94 22.98 -28.68 43.05
N LEU A 95 24.08 -28.53 43.81
CA LEU A 95 25.38 -29.27 43.81
C LEU A 95 25.75 -30.17 42.59
N SER A 96 26.98 -30.35 42.12
CA SER A 96 28.35 -30.16 42.65
C SER A 96 29.40 -30.69 41.64
N GLY A 97 30.66 -30.27 41.77
CA GLY A 97 31.86 -31.10 41.54
C GLY A 97 32.46 -31.06 40.12
N GLY A 98 33.77 -30.96 39.93
CA GLY A 98 34.92 -30.95 40.84
C GLY A 98 36.20 -30.62 40.06
#